data_AF-A0A7S1H7L3-F1
#
_entry.id   AF-A0A7S1H7L3-F1
#
_cell.length_a   1.000
_cell.length_b   1.000
_cell.length_c   1.000
_cell.angle_alpha   90.00
_cell.angle_beta   90.00
_cell.angle_gamma   90.00
#
_symmetry.space_group_name_H-M   'P 1'
#
loop_
_entity.id
_entity.type
_entity.pdbx_description
1 polymer ?
#
loop_
_entity_poly.entity_id
_entity_poly.type
_entity_poly.pdbx_seq_one_letter_code
_entity_poly.pdbx_strand_id
1 'polypeptide(L)'
;DGMYTSIASTLVDDRAVLFLYSLIYSNHKFLNYVLSKSEPDVLLVPLLRLLHTSQHWQPNHKYMLLIVLLILSHDALYCANINTLTVTNVQSWFRDRTLGSISLGSLLVVILIRTIHTNLRMQDAFLNSNCLAILMNLAPHLSNMHPYAASRLVSLFELLSRRLLALSPPDGVENGWEGAAA
;
A
#
# COMPACT_ATOMS: atom_id res chain seq x y z
N ASP A 1 -14.80 -20.78 7.51
CA ASP A 1 -14.18 -19.80 8.44
C ASP A 1 -12.83 -20.20 9.01
N GLY A 2 -12.64 -21.43 9.52
CA GLY A 2 -11.39 -21.83 10.19
C GLY A 2 -10.08 -21.62 9.41
N MET A 3 -10.07 -21.81 8.08
CA MET A 3 -8.84 -21.62 7.29
C MET A 3 -8.43 -20.14 7.15
N TYR A 4 -9.38 -19.23 6.98
CA TYR A 4 -9.10 -17.78 6.86
C TYR A 4 -8.53 -17.22 8.17
N THR A 5 -9.16 -17.58 9.29
CA THR A 5 -8.70 -17.15 10.62
C THR A 5 -7.37 -17.80 10.99
N SER A 6 -7.13 -19.05 10.59
CA SER A 6 -5.84 -19.73 10.81
C SER A 6 -4.71 -19.14 9.96
N ILE A 7 -4.98 -18.77 8.71
CA ILE A 7 -3.98 -18.09 7.88
C ILE A 7 -3.69 -16.71 8.48
N ALA A 8 -4.72 -15.94 8.85
CA ALA A 8 -4.56 -14.65 9.48
C ALA A 8 -3.74 -14.70 10.78
N SER A 9 -3.96 -15.70 11.62
CA SER A 9 -3.20 -15.86 12.89
C SER A 9 -1.76 -16.32 12.67
N THR A 10 -1.45 -16.93 11.52
CA THR A 10 -0.10 -17.39 11.17
C THR A 10 0.70 -16.35 10.38
N LEU A 11 0.10 -15.21 9.99
CA LEU A 11 0.78 -14.06 9.37
C LEU A 11 1.68 -13.30 10.38
N VAL A 12 2.66 -14.01 10.91
CA VAL A 12 3.74 -13.52 11.77
C VAL A 12 5.12 -13.79 11.17
N ASP A 13 5.20 -14.62 10.13
CA ASP A 13 6.44 -15.02 9.45
C ASP A 13 6.32 -14.93 7.91
N ASP A 14 7.45 -14.76 7.24
CA ASP A 14 7.60 -14.61 5.79
C ASP A 14 7.04 -15.82 5.03
N ARG A 15 7.17 -17.02 5.60
CA ARG A 15 6.65 -18.28 5.00
C ARG A 15 5.13 -18.31 4.91
N ALA A 16 4.43 -17.73 5.89
CA ALA A 16 2.98 -17.65 5.87
C ALA A 16 2.50 -16.69 4.77
N VAL A 17 3.25 -15.60 4.52
CA VAL A 17 2.99 -14.68 3.40
C VAL A 17 3.16 -15.36 2.06
N LEU A 18 4.23 -16.15 1.88
CA LEU A 18 4.46 -16.97 0.69
C LEU A 18 3.30 -17.93 0.41
N PHE A 19 2.83 -18.61 1.47
CA PHE A 19 1.71 -19.52 1.38
C PHE A 19 0.42 -18.78 1.00
N LEU A 20 0.12 -17.67 1.66
CA LEU A 20 -1.03 -16.83 1.35
C LEU A 20 -0.99 -16.33 -0.09
N TYR A 21 0.17 -15.83 -0.54
CA TYR A 21 0.38 -15.41 -1.92
C TYR A 21 0.08 -16.55 -2.89
N SER A 22 0.68 -17.72 -2.68
CA SER A 22 0.48 -18.89 -3.54
C SER A 22 -0.99 -19.32 -3.61
N LEU A 23 -1.69 -19.24 -2.47
CA LEU A 23 -3.10 -19.61 -2.36
C LEU A 23 -4.02 -18.60 -3.06
N ILE A 24 -3.80 -17.30 -2.85
CA ILE A 24 -4.57 -16.24 -3.51
C ILE A 24 -4.33 -16.26 -5.02
N TYR A 25 -3.07 -16.41 -5.44
CA TYR A 25 -2.67 -16.38 -6.84
C TYR A 25 -3.20 -17.61 -7.60
N SER A 26 -3.10 -18.80 -7.01
CA SER A 26 -3.44 -20.06 -7.70
C SER A 26 -4.91 -20.46 -7.57
N ASN A 27 -5.65 -19.90 -6.60
CA ASN A 27 -7.01 -20.31 -6.30
C ASN A 27 -7.98 -19.12 -6.27
N HIS A 28 -8.58 -18.82 -7.42
CA HIS A 28 -9.59 -17.77 -7.57
C HIS A 28 -10.80 -17.96 -6.65
N LYS A 29 -11.20 -19.20 -6.32
CA LYS A 29 -12.30 -19.43 -5.37
C LYS A 29 -11.92 -18.97 -3.98
N PHE A 30 -10.67 -19.20 -3.57
CA PHE A 30 -10.17 -18.70 -2.29
C PHE A 30 -10.05 -17.18 -2.30
N LEU A 31 -9.53 -16.57 -3.37
CA LEU A 31 -9.48 -15.11 -3.50
C LEU A 31 -10.88 -14.49 -3.37
N ASN A 32 -11.86 -14.98 -4.14
CA ASN A 32 -13.24 -14.48 -4.07
C ASN A 32 -13.84 -14.63 -2.66
N TYR A 33 -13.54 -15.75 -1.99
CA TYR A 33 -13.95 -15.96 -0.60
C TYR A 33 -13.31 -14.98 0.37
N VAL A 34 -12.02 -14.61 0.18
CA VAL A 34 -11.33 -13.57 0.97
C VAL A 34 -11.95 -12.20 0.71
N LEU A 35 -12.19 -11.85 -0.55
CA LEU A 35 -12.77 -10.56 -0.95
C LEU A 35 -14.20 -10.37 -0.44
N SER A 36 -14.98 -11.46 -0.34
CA SER A 36 -16.36 -11.42 0.16
C SER A 36 -16.49 -11.37 1.69
N LYS A 37 -15.38 -11.28 2.45
CA LYS A 37 -15.44 -11.26 3.92
C LYS A 37 -15.89 -9.91 4.46
N SER A 38 -16.84 -9.95 5.41
CA SER A 38 -17.31 -8.78 6.15
C SER A 38 -16.25 -8.20 7.10
N GLU A 39 -15.30 -9.04 7.54
CA GLU A 39 -14.22 -8.68 8.48
C GLU A 39 -12.85 -8.74 7.77
N PRO A 40 -12.55 -7.79 6.86
CA PRO A 40 -11.29 -7.75 6.13
C PRO A 40 -10.10 -7.40 7.03
N ASP A 41 -10.33 -6.80 8.20
CA ASP A 41 -9.31 -6.48 9.20
C ASP A 41 -8.60 -7.72 9.74
N VAL A 42 -9.29 -8.85 9.86
CA VAL A 42 -8.71 -10.12 10.33
C VAL A 42 -7.48 -10.49 9.49
N LEU A 43 -7.51 -10.29 8.17
CA LEU A 43 -6.37 -10.58 7.29
C LEU A 43 -5.51 -9.33 7.02
N LEU A 44 -6.13 -8.18 6.77
CA LEU A 44 -5.43 -6.99 6.32
C LEU A 44 -4.59 -6.37 7.45
N VAL A 45 -5.04 -6.38 8.71
CA VAL A 45 -4.26 -5.82 9.82
C VAL A 45 -2.93 -6.57 10.04
N PRO A 46 -2.88 -7.91 10.06
CA PRO A 46 -1.62 -8.65 10.06
C PRO A 46 -0.71 -8.30 8.88
N LEU A 47 -1.24 -8.21 7.65
CA LEU A 47 -0.45 -7.84 6.47
C LEU A 47 0.16 -6.44 6.59
N LEU A 48 -0.63 -5.47 7.07
CA LEU A 48 -0.17 -4.10 7.30
C LEU A 48 0.88 -4.04 8.41
N ARG A 49 0.73 -4.84 9.47
CA ARG A 49 1.71 -4.96 10.54
C ARG A 49 3.03 -5.51 10.01
N LEU A 50 3.00 -6.60 9.23
CA LEU A 50 4.21 -7.17 8.62
C LEU A 50 4.89 -6.15 7.71
N LEU A 51 4.14 -5.47 6.85
CA LEU A 51 4.71 -4.44 5.98
C LEU A 51 5.34 -3.29 6.79
N HIS A 52 4.70 -2.87 7.88
CA HIS A 52 5.20 -1.82 8.78
C HIS A 52 6.53 -2.19 9.46
N THR A 53 6.67 -3.45 9.91
CA THR A 53 7.88 -3.95 10.58
C THR A 53 8.92 -4.52 9.63
N SER A 54 8.60 -4.66 8.34
CA SER A 54 9.46 -5.28 7.32
C SER A 54 10.71 -4.49 6.94
N GLN A 55 11.09 -3.42 7.64
CA GLN A 55 12.17 -2.51 7.22
C GLN A 55 13.46 -3.26 6.84
N HIS A 56 13.83 -4.30 7.59
CA HIS A 56 15.03 -5.13 7.38
C HIS A 56 14.79 -6.44 6.62
N TRP A 57 13.57 -6.69 6.13
CA TRP A 57 13.27 -7.89 5.37
C TRP A 57 13.92 -7.84 3.98
N GLN A 58 14.17 -9.04 3.45
CA GLN A 58 14.62 -9.24 2.08
C GLN A 58 13.61 -8.61 1.10
N PRO A 59 14.08 -7.98 0.00
CA PRO A 59 13.19 -7.33 -0.97
C PRO A 59 12.06 -8.24 -1.46
N ASN A 60 12.37 -9.52 -1.71
CA ASN A 60 11.40 -10.52 -2.17
C ASN A 60 10.18 -10.64 -1.25
N HIS A 61 10.37 -10.64 0.08
CA HIS A 61 9.27 -10.75 1.04
C HIS A 61 8.39 -9.49 1.06
N LYS A 62 9.01 -8.30 0.92
CA LYS A 62 8.27 -7.03 0.78
C LYS A 62 7.42 -7.01 -0.49
N TYR A 63 7.98 -7.48 -1.60
CA TYR A 63 7.23 -7.55 -2.85
C TYR A 63 6.05 -8.51 -2.75
N MET A 64 6.19 -9.65 -2.10
CA MET A 64 5.06 -10.56 -1.93
C MET A 64 3.93 -9.95 -1.11
N LEU A 65 4.25 -9.23 -0.03
CA LEU A 65 3.25 -8.45 0.71
C LEU A 65 2.55 -7.43 -0.19
N LEU A 66 3.32 -6.67 -0.98
CA LEU A 66 2.76 -5.67 -1.89
C LEU A 66 1.92 -6.29 -3.01
N ILE A 67 2.33 -7.43 -3.56
CA ILE A 67 1.57 -8.15 -4.59
C ILE A 67 0.25 -8.66 -4.00
N VAL A 68 0.25 -9.21 -2.78
CA VAL A 68 -0.99 -9.61 -2.11
C VAL A 68 -1.91 -8.39 -1.91
N LEU A 69 -1.38 -7.27 -1.40
CA LEU A 69 -2.16 -6.03 -1.25
C LEU A 69 -2.66 -5.48 -2.59
N LEU A 70 -1.90 -5.65 -3.66
CA LEU A 70 -2.28 -5.23 -5.01
C LEU A 70 -3.42 -6.09 -5.56
N ILE A 71 -3.35 -7.42 -5.40
CA ILE A 71 -4.42 -8.33 -5.80
C ILE A 71 -5.71 -8.01 -5.03
N LEU A 72 -5.61 -7.78 -3.72
CA LEU A 72 -6.78 -7.45 -2.90
C LEU A 72 -7.37 -6.08 -3.26
N SER A 73 -6.53 -5.07 -3.50
CA SER A 73 -7.00 -3.72 -3.83
C SER A 73 -7.61 -3.62 -5.23
N HIS A 74 -7.43 -4.61 -6.10
CA HIS A 74 -8.06 -4.60 -7.42
C HIS A 74 -9.59 -4.71 -7.37
N ASP A 75 -10.15 -5.25 -6.28
CA ASP A 75 -11.60 -5.38 -6.12
C ASP A 75 -12.21 -4.10 -5.50
N ALA A 76 -13.12 -3.48 -6.23
CA ALA A 76 -13.77 -2.23 -5.84
C ALA A 76 -14.64 -2.37 -4.57
N LEU A 77 -15.31 -3.52 -4.39
CA LEU A 77 -16.17 -3.76 -3.22
C LEU A 77 -15.31 -3.94 -1.96
N TYR A 78 -14.20 -4.66 -2.07
CA TYR A 78 -13.21 -4.78 -1.02
C TYR A 78 -12.63 -3.41 -0.63
N CYS A 79 -12.25 -2.59 -1.61
CA CYS A 79 -11.76 -1.23 -1.38
C CYS A 79 -12.81 -0.33 -0.69
N ALA A 80 -14.07 -0.44 -1.06
CA ALA A 80 -15.15 0.27 -0.37
C ALA A 80 -15.32 -0.24 1.09
N ASN A 81 -15.31 -1.56 1.30
CA ASN A 81 -15.48 -2.18 2.61
C ASN A 81 -14.39 -1.78 3.61
N ILE A 82 -13.12 -1.80 3.21
CA ILE A 82 -12.03 -1.40 4.11
C ILE A 82 -12.07 0.10 4.46
N ASN A 83 -12.67 0.94 3.63
CA ASN A 83 -12.79 2.37 3.91
C ASN A 83 -13.89 2.68 4.93
N THR A 84 -14.92 1.85 5.03
CA THR A 84 -16.00 1.99 6.03
C THR A 84 -15.67 1.34 7.37
N LEU A 85 -14.84 0.29 7.37
CA LEU A 85 -14.46 -0.42 8.58
C LEU A 85 -13.48 0.39 9.44
N THR A 86 -13.81 0.60 10.72
CA THR A 86 -12.96 1.32 11.68
C THR A 86 -12.24 0.37 12.62
N VAL A 87 -10.97 0.65 12.89
CA VAL A 87 -10.10 -0.13 13.77
C VAL A 87 -9.63 0.77 14.92
N THR A 88 -9.69 0.24 16.14
CA THR A 88 -9.37 0.97 17.38
C THR A 88 -8.09 0.49 18.07
N ASN A 89 -7.66 -0.76 17.83
CA ASN A 89 -6.55 -1.40 18.56
C ASN A 89 -5.20 -1.36 17.81
N VAL A 90 -4.97 -0.35 16.97
CA VAL A 90 -3.78 -0.24 16.12
C VAL A 90 -2.51 0.10 16.93
N GLN A 91 -2.67 0.73 18.10
CA GLN A 91 -1.57 1.24 18.94
C GLN A 91 -0.63 0.15 19.48
N SER A 92 -1.08 -1.12 19.51
CA SER A 92 -0.26 -2.24 19.95
C SER A 92 1.01 -2.45 19.10
N TRP A 93 0.97 -2.05 17.83
CA TRP A 93 2.08 -2.24 16.88
C TRP A 93 2.44 -0.99 16.06
N PHE A 94 1.55 0.00 15.94
CA PHE A 94 1.84 1.26 15.25
C PHE A 94 2.23 2.35 16.27
N ARG A 95 3.54 2.60 16.40
CA ARG A 95 4.09 3.52 17.41
C ARG A 95 4.40 4.93 16.90
N ASP A 96 4.26 5.17 15.59
CA ASP A 96 4.60 6.48 14.99
C ASP A 96 3.72 7.62 15.53
N ARG A 97 2.47 7.32 15.89
CA ARG A 97 1.51 8.28 16.45
C ARG A 97 0.38 7.56 17.18
N THR A 98 -0.19 8.19 18.21
CA THR A 98 -1.46 7.77 18.81
C THR A 98 -2.59 8.00 17.82
N LEU A 99 -2.91 6.96 17.05
CA LEU A 99 -4.12 6.92 16.24
C LEU A 99 -5.27 6.49 17.16
N GLY A 100 -6.34 7.28 17.19
CA GLY A 100 -7.58 6.90 17.87
C GLY A 100 -8.32 5.85 17.03
N SER A 101 -9.56 6.12 16.67
CA SER A 101 -10.25 5.35 15.63
C SER A 101 -9.73 5.77 14.24
N ILE A 102 -9.39 4.79 13.41
CA ILE A 102 -8.96 5.01 12.02
C ILE A 102 -9.65 3.99 11.11
N SER A 103 -10.07 4.39 9.92
CA SER A 103 -10.56 3.43 8.94
C SER A 103 -9.43 2.54 8.45
N LEU A 104 -9.72 1.28 8.13
CA LEU A 104 -8.74 0.32 7.66
C LEU A 104 -8.10 0.79 6.34
N GLY A 105 -8.88 1.41 5.45
CA GLY A 105 -8.38 2.07 4.25
C GLY A 105 -7.43 3.24 4.55
N SER A 106 -7.75 4.11 5.51
CA SER A 106 -6.84 5.19 5.94
C SER A 106 -5.53 4.63 6.53
N LEU A 107 -5.60 3.52 7.26
CA LEU A 107 -4.41 2.84 7.81
C LEU A 107 -3.54 2.27 6.68
N LEU A 108 -4.14 1.61 5.69
CA LEU A 108 -3.42 1.11 4.50
C LEU A 108 -2.70 2.25 3.78
N VAL A 109 -3.36 3.39 3.56
CA VAL A 109 -2.74 4.59 2.96
C VAL A 109 -1.53 5.06 3.78
N VAL A 110 -1.65 5.16 5.10
CA VAL A 110 -0.54 5.58 5.98
C VAL A 110 0.66 4.63 5.85
N ILE A 111 0.42 3.32 5.86
CA ILE A 111 1.48 2.32 5.73
C ILE A 111 2.14 2.39 4.35
N LEU A 112 1.37 2.50 3.26
CA LEU A 112 1.91 2.64 1.90
C LEU A 112 2.80 3.88 1.76
N ILE A 113 2.35 5.03 2.27
CA ILE A 113 3.13 6.27 2.21
C ILE A 113 4.41 6.16 3.03
N ARG A 114 4.35 5.53 4.21
CA ARG A 114 5.55 5.25 5.02
C ARG A 114 6.51 4.34 4.24
N THR A 115 6.01 3.29 3.60
CA THR A 115 6.81 2.36 2.79
C THR A 115 7.47 3.05 1.60
N ILE A 116 6.77 3.96 0.91
CA ILE A 116 7.36 4.80 -0.13
C ILE A 116 8.48 5.67 0.46
N HIS A 117 8.22 6.39 1.57
CA HIS A 117 9.21 7.27 2.18
C HIS A 117 10.47 6.56 2.66
N THR A 118 10.34 5.39 3.30
CA THR A 118 11.50 4.59 3.73
C THR A 118 12.30 4.09 2.54
N ASN A 119 11.61 3.79 1.44
CA ASN A 119 12.22 3.32 0.20
C ASN A 119 12.85 4.43 -0.68
N LEU A 120 12.52 5.70 -0.45
CA LEU A 120 13.14 6.83 -1.19
C LEU A 120 14.67 6.87 -1.07
N ARG A 121 15.24 6.25 -0.03
CA ARG A 121 16.70 6.09 0.16
C ARG A 121 17.30 4.93 -0.61
N MET A 122 16.52 3.87 -0.87
CA MET A 122 16.96 2.64 -1.52
C MET A 122 16.75 2.67 -3.04
N GLN A 123 16.03 3.67 -3.55
CA GLN A 123 15.75 3.89 -4.98
C GLN A 123 15.10 2.71 -5.71
N ASP A 124 14.37 1.86 -5.01
CA ASP A 124 13.64 0.76 -5.61
C ASP A 124 12.36 1.26 -6.29
N ALA A 125 12.41 1.42 -7.61
CA ALA A 125 11.28 1.88 -8.40
C ALA A 125 10.10 0.91 -8.36
N PHE A 126 10.37 -0.41 -8.33
CA PHE A 126 9.30 -1.42 -8.37
C PHE A 126 8.46 -1.41 -7.10
N LEU A 127 9.08 -1.25 -5.93
CA LEU A 127 8.38 -1.10 -4.66
C LEU A 127 7.46 0.12 -4.67
N ASN A 128 7.97 1.28 -5.11
CA ASN A 128 7.19 2.51 -5.17
C ASN A 128 6.04 2.40 -6.17
N SER A 129 6.26 1.81 -7.35
CA SER A 129 5.22 1.57 -8.35
C SER A 129 4.10 0.69 -7.82
N ASN A 130 4.42 -0.39 -7.09
CA ASN A 130 3.39 -1.22 -6.45
C ASN A 130 2.60 -0.45 -5.39
N CYS A 131 3.27 0.32 -4.53
CA CYS A 131 2.58 1.14 -3.54
C CYS A 131 1.65 2.18 -4.19
N LEU A 132 2.10 2.84 -5.25
CA LEU A 132 1.29 3.80 -6.00
C LEU A 132 0.12 3.12 -6.73
N ALA A 133 0.32 1.94 -7.30
CA ALA A 133 -0.76 1.17 -7.93
C ALA A 133 -1.86 0.81 -6.91
N ILE A 134 -1.49 0.39 -5.70
CA ILE A 134 -2.45 0.15 -4.62
C ILE A 134 -3.17 1.45 -4.25
N LEU A 135 -2.46 2.57 -4.09
CA LEU A 135 -3.08 3.87 -3.82
C LEU A 135 -4.07 4.29 -4.92
N MET A 136 -3.73 4.06 -6.19
CA MET A 136 -4.59 4.34 -7.33
C MET A 136 -5.87 3.52 -7.29
N ASN A 137 -5.77 2.22 -6.97
CA ASN A 137 -6.94 1.36 -6.81
C ASN A 137 -7.85 1.82 -5.66
N LEU A 138 -7.27 2.35 -4.57
CA LEU A 138 -8.03 2.86 -3.43
C LEU A 138 -8.69 4.20 -3.70
N ALA A 139 -8.08 5.05 -4.55
CA ALA A 139 -8.43 6.46 -4.70
C ALA A 139 -9.93 6.74 -4.90
N PRO A 140 -10.68 6.00 -5.76
CA PRO A 140 -12.12 6.24 -5.96
C PRO A 140 -12.98 5.96 -4.72
N HIS A 141 -12.46 5.18 -3.77
CA HIS A 141 -13.19 4.70 -2.59
C HIS A 141 -12.83 5.45 -1.31
N LEU A 142 -11.81 6.32 -1.36
CA LEU A 142 -11.38 7.11 -0.21
C LEU A 142 -12.46 8.13 0.16
N SER A 143 -13.11 7.92 1.30
CA SER A 143 -14.09 8.83 1.88
C SER A 143 -13.86 8.93 3.38
N ASN A 144 -14.18 10.10 3.97
CA ASN A 144 -14.01 10.37 5.41
C ASN A 144 -12.62 9.96 5.96
N MET A 145 -11.58 10.27 5.18
CA MET A 145 -10.22 9.85 5.48
C MET A 145 -9.73 10.45 6.80
N HIS A 146 -9.00 9.66 7.58
CA HIS A 146 -8.44 10.14 8.85
C HIS A 146 -7.47 11.32 8.60
N PRO A 147 -7.52 12.41 9.40
CA PRO A 147 -6.74 13.63 9.15
C PRO A 147 -5.23 13.39 9.00
N TYR A 148 -4.71 12.43 9.77
CA TYR A 148 -3.31 12.01 9.64
C TYR A 148 -3.00 11.39 8.26
N ALA A 149 -3.85 10.51 7.75
CA ALA A 149 -3.65 9.88 6.43
C ALA A 149 -3.70 10.93 5.32
N ALA A 150 -4.67 11.86 5.38
CA ALA A 150 -4.79 12.96 4.45
C ALA A 150 -3.53 13.86 4.45
N SER A 151 -3.04 14.23 5.64
CA SER A 151 -1.80 15.00 5.77
C SER A 151 -0.60 14.29 5.14
N ARG A 152 -0.47 12.97 5.32
CA ARG A 152 0.63 12.19 4.72
C ARG A 152 0.51 12.13 3.20
N LEU A 153 -0.70 12.02 2.64
CA LEU A 153 -0.91 12.07 1.20
C LEU A 153 -0.48 13.41 0.61
N VAL A 154 -0.88 14.52 1.25
CA VAL A 154 -0.48 15.87 0.82
C VAL A 154 1.04 16.02 0.86
N SER A 155 1.70 15.56 1.93
CA SER A 155 3.17 15.60 2.01
C SER A 155 3.85 14.77 0.93
N LEU A 156 3.30 13.60 0.58
CA LEU A 156 3.83 12.79 -0.51
C LEU A 156 3.66 13.50 -1.86
N PHE A 157 2.49 14.06 -2.12
CA PHE A 157 2.22 14.82 -3.34
C PHE A 157 3.16 16.02 -3.49
N GLU A 158 3.39 16.80 -2.44
CA GLU A 158 4.32 17.92 -2.46
C GLU A 158 5.75 17.46 -2.79
N LEU A 159 6.21 16.36 -2.18
CA LEU A 159 7.53 15.79 -2.46
C LEU A 159 7.67 15.37 -3.92
N LEU A 160 6.67 14.68 -4.47
CA LEU A 160 6.68 14.23 -5.86
C LEU A 160 6.63 15.42 -6.82
N SER A 161 5.83 16.43 -6.52
CA SER A 161 5.69 17.65 -7.34
C SER A 161 7.01 18.41 -7.43
N ARG A 162 7.70 18.60 -6.29
CA ARG A 162 9.04 19.23 -6.27
C ARG A 162 10.05 18.44 -7.08
N ARG A 163 10.02 17.10 -7.02
CA ARG A 163 10.93 16.27 -7.82
C ARG A 163 10.61 16.32 -9.30
N LEU A 164 9.34 16.31 -9.69
CA LEU A 164 8.93 16.41 -11.08
C LEU A 164 9.36 17.77 -11.67
N LEU A 165 9.12 18.87 -10.96
CA LEU A 165 9.54 20.20 -11.39
C LEU A 165 11.07 20.35 -11.50
N ALA A 166 11.82 19.69 -10.62
CA ALA A 166 13.29 19.66 -10.71
C ALA A 166 13.82 18.83 -11.90
N LEU A 167 13.02 17.91 -12.43
CA LEU A 167 13.35 17.10 -13.61
C LEU A 167 12.86 17.74 -14.91
N SER A 168 11.85 18.60 -14.86
CA SER A 168 11.46 19.42 -15.99
C SER A 168 12.61 20.38 -16.33
N PRO A 169 13.07 20.44 -17.59
CA PRO A 169 14.03 21.45 -17.99
C PRO A 169 13.45 22.84 -17.70
N PRO A 170 14.27 23.83 -17.30
CA PRO A 170 13.80 25.20 -17.19
C PRO A 170 13.19 25.59 -18.54
N ASP A 171 11.94 26.07 -18.53
CA ASP A 171 11.26 26.60 -19.71
C ASP A 171 12.18 27.62 -20.40
N GLY A 172 12.82 27.24 -21.51
CA GLY A 172 13.78 28.13 -22.20
C GLY A 172 14.94 27.51 -22.97
N VAL A 173 15.02 26.19 -23.19
CA VAL A 173 15.95 25.63 -24.19
C VAL A 173 15.15 24.97 -25.31
N GLU A 174 14.65 25.80 -26.23
CA GLU A 174 14.38 25.34 -27.59
C GLU A 174 15.71 24.84 -28.17
N ASN A 175 15.77 23.55 -28.44
CA ASN A 175 16.92 22.93 -29.09
C ASN A 175 17.09 23.54 -30.49
N GLY A 176 18.08 24.41 -30.65
CA GLY A 176 18.57 24.92 -31.94
C GLY A 176 19.17 23.80 -32.78
N TRP A 177 18.32 23.03 -33.46
CA TRP A 177 18.69 21.97 -34.41
C TRP A 177 18.12 22.25 -35.81
N GLU A 178 17.90 23.52 -36.16
CA GLU A 178 17.66 23.97 -37.54
C GLU A 178 18.87 24.78 -38.02
N GLY A 179 19.83 24.16 -38.71
CA GLY A 179 20.93 24.92 -39.31
C GLY A 179 22.23 24.18 -39.63
N ALA A 180 22.22 22.87 -39.88
CA ALA A 180 23.43 22.16 -40.36
C ALA A 180 23.15 21.25 -41.55
N ALA A 181 22.28 21.70 -42.47
CA ALA A 181 22.12 21.10 -43.79
C ALA A 181 21.79 22.18 -44.83
N ALA A 182 22.83 22.88 -45.28
CA ALA A 182 22.87 23.57 -46.57
C ALA A 182 24.34 23.71 -47.00
#